data_AF-A0A7I9V8D9-F1
#
_entry.id   AF-A0A7I9V8D9-F1
#
_cell.length_a   1.000
_cell.length_b   1.000
_cell.length_c   1.000
_cell.angle_alpha   90.00
_cell.angle_beta   90.00
_cell.angle_gamma   90.00
#
_symmetry.space_group_name_H-M   'P 1'
#
loop_
_entity.id
_entity.type
_entity.pdbx_description
1 polymer ?
#
loop_
_entity_poly.entity_id
_entity_poly.type
_entity_poly.pdbx_seq_one_letter_code
_entity_poly.pdbx_strand_id
1 'polypeptide(L)'
;MVSTYGVVVISDLSSEESARALRARIVDVLTRQWREMSGSGPIDELWTAIVEVEGGARLTVSAPGMIADRAEREFFTGADQGRAVVCEDSDEYGVQFGVWKLGSEGPSLVYRLYAQDEEYEADQGSIARQVRGADAATRAARVFDVDPGALIDLDSDTAPVVGEIGFVGSPFIPLLNALNLQWPER
;
A
#
# COMPACT_ATOMS: atom_id res chain seq x y z
N MET A 1 -20.32 6.47 7.07
CA MET A 1 -20.05 5.54 5.96
C MET A 1 -18.58 5.74 5.67
N VAL A 2 -17.73 4.74 5.89
CA VAL A 2 -16.30 4.87 5.60
C VAL A 2 -16.15 4.85 4.07
N SER A 3 -15.44 5.81 3.51
CA SER A 3 -15.14 5.85 2.07
C SER A 3 -14.45 4.54 1.65
N THR A 4 -14.90 3.92 0.56
CA THR A 4 -14.21 2.81 -0.13
C THR A 4 -12.86 3.29 -0.66
N TYR A 5 -12.87 4.49 -1.23
CA TYR A 5 -11.69 5.21 -1.70
C TYR A 5 -10.75 5.63 -0.57
N GLY A 6 -9.45 5.35 -0.72
CA GLY A 6 -8.41 5.76 0.23
C GLY A 6 -7.10 5.00 0.07
N VAL A 7 -6.13 5.32 0.93
CA VAL A 7 -4.83 4.64 0.99
C VAL A 7 -4.52 4.11 2.38
N VAL A 8 -4.00 2.90 2.43
CA VAL A 8 -3.40 2.28 3.62
C VAL A 8 -1.94 1.96 3.33
N VAL A 9 -1.05 2.44 4.19
CA VAL A 9 0.38 2.12 4.19
C VAL A 9 0.71 1.35 5.45
N ILE A 10 1.25 0.14 5.30
CA ILE A 10 1.77 -0.67 6.41
C ILE A 10 3.27 -0.81 6.19
N SER A 11 4.09 -0.51 7.19
CA SER A 11 5.55 -0.55 7.06
C SER A 11 6.21 -1.15 8.30
N ASP A 12 7.09 -2.13 8.12
CA ASP A 12 7.97 -2.64 9.17
C ASP A 12 9.33 -1.95 9.04
N LEU A 13 9.79 -1.32 10.11
CA LEU A 13 11.00 -0.49 10.17
C LEU A 13 11.89 -0.90 11.34
N SER A 14 13.16 -0.54 11.26
CA SER A 14 14.19 -0.84 12.27
C SER A 14 13.89 -0.31 13.69
N SER A 15 13.07 0.73 13.83
CA SER A 15 12.78 1.37 15.12
C SER A 15 11.51 2.21 15.10
N GLU A 16 10.98 2.52 16.29
CA GLU A 16 9.91 3.50 16.45
C GLU A 16 10.27 4.90 15.94
N GLU A 17 11.53 5.31 16.07
CA GLU A 17 11.99 6.62 15.58
C GLU A 17 11.91 6.69 14.06
N SER A 18 12.39 5.64 13.38
CA SER A 18 12.25 5.46 11.93
C SER A 18 10.76 5.46 11.52
N ALA A 19 9.89 4.81 12.29
CA ALA A 19 8.44 4.82 12.07
C ALA A 19 7.81 6.21 12.22
N ARG A 20 8.19 6.98 13.24
CA ARG A 20 7.70 8.36 13.42
C ARG A 20 8.17 9.28 12.30
N ALA A 21 9.42 9.13 11.85
CA ALA A 21 9.96 9.88 10.72
C ALA A 21 9.26 9.53 9.40
N LEU A 22 9.02 8.23 9.13
CA LEU A 22 8.25 7.81 7.95
C LEU A 22 6.81 8.32 8.00
N ARG A 23 6.14 8.22 9.15
CA ARG A 23 4.79 8.75 9.34
C ARG A 23 4.71 10.22 8.98
N ALA A 24 5.63 11.05 9.49
CA ALA A 24 5.64 12.47 9.20
C ALA A 24 5.73 12.76 7.69
N ARG A 25 6.56 12.02 6.96
CA ARG A 25 6.66 12.14 5.50
C ARG A 25 5.40 11.73 4.76
N ILE A 26 4.82 10.57 5.09
CA ILE A 26 3.58 10.10 4.45
C ILE A 26 2.49 11.15 4.64
N VAL A 27 2.32 11.64 5.87
CA VAL A 27 1.30 12.65 6.19
C VAL A 27 1.55 13.97 5.46
N ASP A 28 2.81 14.42 5.37
CA ASP A 28 3.17 15.63 4.63
C ASP A 28 2.83 15.52 3.13
N VAL A 29 3.24 14.42 2.49
CA VAL A 29 2.96 14.18 1.06
C VAL A 29 1.46 14.14 0.80
N LEU A 30 0.71 13.34 1.56
CA LEU A 30 -0.75 13.24 1.40
C LEU A 30 -1.44 14.59 1.65
N THR A 31 -1.04 15.33 2.69
CA THR A 31 -1.61 16.64 3.00
C THR A 31 -1.34 17.65 1.88
N ARG A 32 -0.13 17.64 1.31
CA ARG A 32 0.23 18.51 0.19
C ARG A 32 -0.62 18.20 -1.04
N GLN A 33 -0.71 16.93 -1.44
CA GLN A 33 -1.53 16.51 -2.58
C GLN A 33 -3.00 16.92 -2.39
N TRP A 34 -3.55 16.69 -1.21
CA TRP A 34 -4.94 17.06 -0.91
C TRP A 34 -5.18 18.57 -0.99
N ARG A 35 -4.26 19.39 -0.48
CA ARG A 35 -4.37 20.86 -0.58
C ARG A 35 -4.32 21.33 -2.02
N GLU A 36 -3.45 20.73 -2.82
CA GLU A 36 -3.34 21.04 -4.25
C GLU A 36 -4.61 20.68 -5.02
N MET A 37 -5.27 19.57 -4.68
CA MET A 37 -6.51 19.12 -5.32
C MET A 37 -7.76 19.85 -4.83
N SER A 38 -7.93 20.00 -3.51
CA SER A 38 -9.19 20.43 -2.89
C SER A 38 -9.20 21.89 -2.42
N GLY A 39 -8.02 22.52 -2.27
CA GLY A 39 -7.89 23.83 -1.64
C GLY A 39 -8.20 23.87 -0.13
N SER A 40 -8.37 22.71 0.51
CA SER A 40 -8.78 22.56 1.92
C SER A 40 -7.72 21.84 2.78
N GLY A 41 -7.91 21.83 4.10
CA GLY A 41 -7.11 21.02 5.02
C GLY A 41 -7.37 19.51 4.85
N PRO A 42 -6.44 18.64 5.29
CA PRO A 42 -6.61 17.19 5.18
C PRO A 42 -7.85 16.72 5.97
N ILE A 43 -8.39 15.57 5.60
CA ILE A 43 -9.56 14.98 6.25
C ILE A 43 -9.20 14.56 7.69
N ASP A 44 -10.07 14.88 8.66
CA ASP A 44 -9.92 14.52 10.08
C ASP A 44 -9.87 12.99 10.34
N GLU A 45 -10.15 12.18 9.32
CA GLU A 45 -10.23 10.72 9.39
C GLU A 45 -8.89 10.01 9.20
N LEU A 46 -7.78 10.75 9.02
CA LEU A 46 -6.43 10.20 8.99
C LEU A 46 -6.13 9.49 10.33
N TRP A 47 -5.85 8.19 10.26
CA TRP A 47 -5.50 7.37 11.40
C TRP A 47 -4.10 6.80 11.26
N THR A 48 -3.34 6.78 12.36
CA THR A 48 -1.99 6.19 12.37
C THR A 48 -1.76 5.39 13.64
N ALA A 49 -1.06 4.27 13.52
CA ALA A 49 -0.60 3.47 14.65
C ALA A 49 0.88 3.11 14.48
N ILE A 50 1.62 3.10 15.59
CA ILE A 50 2.98 2.56 15.65
C ILE A 50 2.97 1.53 16.77
N VAL A 51 3.28 0.28 16.43
CA VAL A 51 3.34 -0.84 17.38
C VAL A 51 4.71 -1.48 17.32
N GLU A 52 5.23 -1.90 18.47
CA GLU A 52 6.46 -2.68 18.54
C GLU A 52 6.22 -4.07 17.93
N VAL A 53 7.16 -4.53 17.11
CA VAL A 53 7.15 -5.86 16.49
C VAL A 53 8.55 -6.46 16.61
N GLU A 54 8.68 -7.75 16.34
CA GLU A 54 9.99 -8.40 16.33
C GLU A 54 10.95 -7.68 15.36
N GLY A 55 12.09 -7.22 15.88
CA GLY A 55 13.12 -6.54 15.09
C GLY A 55 12.88 -5.05 14.83
N GLY A 56 11.84 -4.42 15.39
CA GLY A 56 11.65 -2.98 15.28
C GLY A 56 10.22 -2.49 15.55
N ALA A 57 9.66 -1.71 14.64
CA ALA A 57 8.31 -1.13 14.78
C ALA A 57 7.52 -1.20 13.48
N ARG A 58 6.23 -1.51 13.59
CA ARG A 58 5.27 -1.45 12.50
C ARG A 58 4.51 -0.13 12.55
N LEU A 59 4.65 0.66 11.49
CA LEU A 59 3.81 1.82 11.21
C LEU A 59 2.60 1.38 10.39
N THR A 60 1.42 1.86 10.76
CA THR A 60 0.25 1.89 9.89
C THR A 60 -0.21 3.33 9.71
N VAL A 61 -0.50 3.71 8.47
CA VAL A 61 -1.20 4.95 8.10
C VAL A 61 -2.43 4.58 7.28
N SER A 62 -3.61 4.98 7.74
CA SER A 62 -4.88 4.84 7.02
C SER A 62 -5.42 6.23 6.74
N ALA A 63 -5.56 6.57 5.46
CA ALA A 63 -6.08 7.86 5.00
C ALA A 63 -7.29 7.62 4.09
N PRO A 64 -8.49 7.39 4.66
CA PRO A 64 -9.73 7.36 3.88
C PRO A 64 -9.91 8.68 3.16
N GLY A 65 -10.42 8.64 1.93
CA GLY A 65 -10.64 9.86 1.16
C GLY A 65 -9.38 10.45 0.52
N MET A 66 -8.21 9.80 0.64
CA MET A 66 -6.95 10.27 0.06
C MET A 66 -6.26 9.10 -0.67
N ILE A 67 -5.70 9.34 -1.85
CA ILE A 67 -4.83 8.39 -2.54
C ILE A 67 -3.41 8.90 -2.61
N ALA A 68 -2.45 8.01 -2.80
CA ALA A 68 -1.07 8.39 -3.01
C ALA A 68 -0.85 8.99 -4.40
N ASP A 69 -1.72 8.69 -5.38
CA ASP A 69 -1.63 9.17 -6.76
C ASP A 69 -0.19 9.18 -7.27
N ARG A 70 0.43 7.99 -7.30
CA ARG A 70 1.78 7.78 -7.85
C ARG A 70 2.93 8.42 -7.05
N ALA A 71 2.65 9.05 -5.90
CA ALA A 71 3.66 9.66 -5.04
C ALA A 71 4.24 8.70 -3.98
N GLU A 72 3.99 7.39 -4.07
CA GLU A 72 4.41 6.43 -3.04
C GLU A 72 5.94 6.41 -2.88
N ARG A 73 6.69 6.67 -3.95
CA ARG A 73 8.14 6.79 -3.88
C ARG A 73 8.58 7.93 -2.95
N GLU A 74 7.81 9.02 -2.89
CA GLU A 74 8.11 10.17 -2.02
C GLU A 74 7.89 9.83 -0.55
N PHE A 75 6.90 9.00 -0.23
CA PHE A 75 6.69 8.49 1.14
C PHE A 75 7.99 7.89 1.70
N PHE A 76 8.63 7.05 0.88
CA PHE A 76 9.72 6.19 1.29
C PHE A 76 11.12 6.78 1.02
N THR A 77 11.21 7.95 0.39
CA THR A 77 12.51 8.56 0.08
C THR A 77 13.24 8.94 1.37
N GLY A 78 14.42 8.35 1.57
CA GLY A 78 15.21 8.48 2.80
C GLY A 78 14.68 7.66 3.98
N ALA A 79 13.79 6.69 3.75
CA ALA A 79 13.40 5.73 4.79
C ALA A 79 14.59 4.85 5.17
N ASP A 80 14.65 4.47 6.44
CA ASP A 80 15.62 3.49 6.91
C ASP A 80 15.32 2.10 6.33
N GLN A 81 16.17 1.11 6.63
CA GLN A 81 15.95 -0.28 6.25
C GLN A 81 14.60 -0.79 6.77
N GLY A 82 13.91 -1.53 5.91
CA GLY A 82 12.60 -2.07 6.21
C GLY A 82 11.85 -2.50 4.97
N ARG A 83 10.54 -2.60 5.12
CA ARG A 83 9.61 -3.03 4.07
C ARG A 83 8.28 -2.33 4.24
N ALA A 84 7.57 -2.15 3.15
CA ALA A 84 6.23 -1.57 3.19
C ALA A 84 5.30 -2.18 2.15
N VAL A 85 4.01 -2.10 2.43
CA VAL A 85 2.95 -2.26 1.45
C VAL A 85 2.13 -0.99 1.37
N VAL A 86 1.63 -0.70 0.16
CA VAL A 86 0.66 0.37 -0.10
C VAL A 86 -0.56 -0.28 -0.73
N CYS A 87 -1.71 -0.14 -0.06
CA CYS A 87 -3.02 -0.51 -0.55
C CYS A 87 -3.74 0.78 -0.94
N GLU A 88 -3.99 1.00 -2.22
CA GLU A 88 -4.68 2.18 -2.73
C GLU A 88 -5.96 1.74 -3.40
N ASP A 89 -7.10 2.20 -2.87
CA ASP A 89 -8.43 2.01 -3.43
C ASP A 89 -8.81 3.28 -4.19
N SER A 90 -8.91 3.17 -5.51
CA SER A 90 -9.28 4.26 -6.41
C SER A 90 -10.78 4.20 -6.78
N ASP A 91 -11.60 3.56 -5.94
CA ASP A 91 -13.04 3.38 -6.14
C ASP A 91 -13.34 2.66 -7.47
N GLU A 92 -14.18 3.23 -8.32
CA GLU A 92 -14.56 2.71 -9.64
C GLU A 92 -13.38 2.45 -10.59
N TYR A 93 -12.21 3.03 -10.34
CA TYR A 93 -11.01 2.79 -11.16
C TYR A 93 -10.21 1.56 -10.71
N GLY A 94 -10.67 0.85 -9.69
CA GLY A 94 -10.05 -0.37 -9.15
C GLY A 94 -9.03 -0.11 -8.04
N VAL A 95 -8.26 -1.15 -7.73
CA VAL A 95 -7.34 -1.16 -6.59
C VAL A 95 -5.89 -1.42 -7.02
N GLN A 96 -4.96 -0.79 -6.31
CA GLN A 96 -3.52 -0.97 -6.49
C GLN A 96 -2.88 -1.48 -5.20
N PHE A 97 -2.05 -2.51 -5.33
CA PHE A 97 -1.26 -3.05 -4.23
C PHE A 97 0.21 -3.04 -4.58
N GLY A 98 1.02 -2.30 -3.83
CA GLY A 98 2.46 -2.17 -4.06
C GLY A 98 3.28 -2.69 -2.90
N VAL A 99 4.30 -3.49 -3.18
CA VAL A 99 5.28 -3.97 -2.19
C VAL A 99 6.61 -3.26 -2.39
N TRP A 100 7.14 -2.69 -1.32
CA TRP A 100 8.35 -1.88 -1.31
C TRP A 100 9.41 -2.46 -0.40
N LYS A 101 10.63 -2.56 -0.92
CA LYS A 101 11.84 -2.73 -0.12
C LYS A 101 12.39 -1.35 0.23
N LEU A 102 12.67 -1.13 1.51
CA LEU A 102 13.23 0.11 2.04
C LEU A 102 14.70 -0.10 2.40
N GLY A 103 15.53 0.94 2.29
CA GLY A 103 16.93 0.87 2.66
C GLY A 103 17.77 2.03 2.12
N SER A 104 19.05 2.00 2.47
CA SER A 104 20.02 3.08 2.23
C SER A 104 20.30 3.37 0.75
N GLU A 105 20.07 2.41 -0.15
CA GLU A 105 20.18 2.62 -1.60
C GLU A 105 18.93 3.32 -2.19
N GLY A 106 17.92 3.55 -1.37
CA GLY A 106 16.65 4.15 -1.73
C GLY A 106 15.51 3.13 -1.83
N PRO A 107 14.25 3.60 -1.85
CA PRO A 107 13.09 2.73 -1.93
C PRO A 107 12.97 2.07 -3.31
N SER A 108 12.66 0.78 -3.30
CA SER A 108 12.49 -0.04 -4.49
C SER A 108 11.13 -0.72 -4.48
N LEU A 109 10.30 -0.43 -5.48
CA LEU A 109 9.06 -1.15 -5.74
C LEU A 109 9.41 -2.51 -6.33
N VAL A 110 9.12 -3.59 -5.61
CA VAL A 110 9.49 -4.96 -6.02
C VAL A 110 8.34 -5.73 -6.64
N TYR A 111 7.11 -5.34 -6.31
CA TYR A 111 5.87 -5.90 -6.82
C TYR A 111 4.79 -4.82 -6.85
N ARG A 112 3.95 -4.83 -7.89
CA ARG A 112 2.76 -4.01 -8.00
C ARG A 112 1.70 -4.74 -8.80
N LEU A 113 0.55 -4.96 -8.16
CA LEU A 113 -0.67 -5.43 -8.78
C LEU A 113 -1.64 -4.26 -8.96
N TYR A 114 -2.28 -4.22 -10.12
CA TYR A 114 -3.47 -3.42 -10.36
C TYR A 114 -4.61 -4.38 -10.70
N ALA A 115 -5.68 -4.32 -9.93
CA ALA A 115 -6.92 -5.06 -10.18
C ALA A 115 -8.00 -4.04 -10.53
N GLN A 116 -8.49 -4.14 -11.76
CA GLN A 116 -9.52 -3.27 -12.31
C GLN A 116 -10.90 -3.76 -11.90
N ASP A 117 -11.84 -2.84 -11.71
CA ASP A 117 -13.27 -3.16 -11.70
C ASP A 117 -13.75 -3.45 -13.15
N GLU A 118 -14.29 -4.64 -13.39
CA GLU A 118 -14.72 -5.07 -14.73
C GLU A 118 -15.86 -4.22 -15.31
N GLU A 119 -16.59 -3.47 -14.47
CA GLU A 119 -17.66 -2.57 -14.92
C GLU A 119 -17.14 -1.27 -15.55
N TYR A 120 -15.86 -0.92 -15.35
CA TYR A 120 -15.29 0.37 -15.73
C TYR A 120 -14.13 0.25 -16.72
N GLU A 121 -13.77 1.34 -17.38
CA GLU A 121 -12.59 1.37 -18.25
C GLU A 121 -11.29 1.30 -17.44
N ALA A 122 -10.35 0.51 -17.93
CA ALA A 122 -9.08 0.31 -17.24
C ALA A 122 -8.21 1.57 -17.23
N ASP A 123 -7.66 1.93 -16.07
CA ASP A 123 -6.64 2.98 -16.00
C ASP A 123 -5.34 2.48 -16.64
N GLN A 124 -5.09 2.94 -17.87
CA GLN A 124 -3.90 2.61 -18.64
C GLN A 124 -2.61 3.01 -17.91
N GLY A 125 -2.65 4.07 -17.11
CA GLY A 125 -1.51 4.49 -16.30
C GLY A 125 -1.15 3.46 -15.22
N SER A 126 -2.15 2.86 -14.58
CA SER A 126 -1.94 1.80 -13.58
C SER A 126 -1.54 0.48 -14.22
N ILE A 127 -2.13 0.11 -15.36
CA ILE A 127 -1.69 -1.07 -16.13
C ILE A 127 -0.21 -0.99 -16.48
N ALA A 128 0.24 0.14 -17.04
CA ALA A 128 1.61 0.33 -17.51
C ALA A 128 2.66 0.30 -16.38
N ARG A 129 2.25 0.46 -15.12
CA ARG A 129 3.14 0.52 -13.95
C ARG A 129 3.17 -0.77 -13.13
N GLN A 130 2.45 -1.81 -13.55
CA GLN A 130 2.47 -3.09 -12.87
C GLN A 130 3.89 -3.68 -12.83
N VAL A 131 4.21 -4.34 -11.71
CA VAL A 131 5.45 -5.09 -11.52
C VAL A 131 5.03 -6.46 -11.02
N ARG A 132 4.74 -7.37 -11.94
CA ARG A 132 4.10 -8.66 -11.65
C ARG A 132 4.78 -9.83 -12.35
N GLY A 133 4.27 -11.03 -12.13
CA GLY A 133 4.82 -12.30 -12.56
C GLY A 133 5.59 -13.00 -11.44
N ALA A 134 5.86 -14.29 -11.64
CA ALA A 134 6.45 -15.16 -10.63
C ALA A 134 7.74 -14.61 -10.00
N ASP A 135 8.60 -13.96 -10.80
CA ASP A 135 9.83 -13.33 -10.30
C ASP A 135 9.55 -12.14 -9.38
N ALA A 136 8.55 -11.31 -9.70
CA ALA A 136 8.16 -10.16 -8.87
C ALA A 136 7.51 -10.61 -7.57
N ALA A 137 6.57 -11.57 -7.65
CA ALA A 137 5.96 -12.21 -6.49
C ALA A 137 7.02 -12.84 -5.56
N THR A 138 8.01 -13.54 -6.13
CA THR A 138 9.14 -14.12 -5.38
C THR A 138 9.97 -13.05 -4.67
N ARG A 139 10.24 -11.91 -5.32
CA ARG A 139 10.96 -10.79 -4.69
C ARG A 139 10.15 -10.18 -3.55
N ALA A 140 8.83 -9.98 -3.73
CA ALA A 140 7.96 -9.48 -2.68
C ALA A 140 7.89 -10.43 -1.47
N ALA A 141 7.69 -11.72 -1.71
CA ALA A 141 7.66 -12.73 -0.67
C ALA A 141 8.97 -12.77 0.14
N ARG A 142 10.12 -12.65 -0.53
CA ARG A 142 11.43 -12.55 0.13
C ARG A 142 11.57 -11.32 1.02
N VAL A 143 10.98 -10.19 0.64
CA VAL A 143 11.00 -8.97 1.49
C VAL A 143 10.21 -9.21 2.79
N PHE A 144 9.16 -10.01 2.73
CA PHE A 144 8.31 -10.33 3.88
C PHE A 144 8.71 -11.61 4.63
N ASP A 145 9.71 -12.34 4.12
CA ASP A 145 10.16 -13.65 4.62
C ASP A 145 9.02 -14.70 4.64
N VAL A 146 8.29 -14.78 3.54
CA VAL A 146 7.17 -15.71 3.34
C VAL A 146 7.36 -16.57 2.09
N ASP A 147 6.55 -17.62 1.97
CA ASP A 147 6.48 -18.45 0.76
C ASP A 147 5.79 -17.66 -0.39
N PRO A 148 6.33 -17.71 -1.63
CA PRO A 148 5.78 -16.93 -2.73
C PRO A 148 4.51 -17.51 -3.35
N GLY A 149 4.12 -18.76 -3.04
CA GLY A 149 3.03 -19.47 -3.71
C GLY A 149 1.73 -18.68 -3.74
N ALA A 150 1.30 -18.15 -2.59
CA ALA A 150 0.06 -17.38 -2.49
C ALA A 150 0.06 -16.11 -3.36
N LEU A 151 1.19 -15.39 -3.44
CA LEU A 151 1.30 -14.21 -4.32
C LEU A 151 1.35 -14.60 -5.80
N ILE A 152 1.99 -15.72 -6.14
CA ILE A 152 2.04 -16.22 -7.52
C ILE A 152 0.64 -16.63 -8.00
N ASP A 153 -0.14 -17.26 -7.13
CA ASP A 153 -1.51 -17.66 -7.42
C ASP A 153 -2.39 -16.42 -7.65
N LEU A 154 -2.31 -15.41 -6.78
CA LEU A 154 -3.04 -14.13 -6.93
C LEU A 154 -2.61 -13.34 -8.17
N ASP A 155 -1.36 -13.46 -8.58
CA ASP A 155 -0.86 -12.86 -9.83
C ASP A 155 -1.42 -13.54 -11.08
N SER A 156 -1.75 -14.83 -10.97
CA SER A 156 -2.27 -15.63 -12.09
C SER A 156 -3.79 -15.53 -12.18
N ASP A 157 -4.47 -15.39 -11.04
CA ASP A 157 -5.90 -15.21 -10.91
C ASP A 157 -6.22 -14.11 -9.90
N THR A 158 -6.64 -12.94 -10.41
CA THR A 158 -7.00 -11.78 -9.60
C THR A 158 -8.45 -11.79 -9.14
N ALA A 159 -9.25 -12.82 -9.47
CA ALA A 159 -10.65 -12.89 -9.07
C ALA A 159 -10.89 -12.71 -7.55
N PRO A 160 -10.04 -13.22 -6.63
CA PRO A 160 -10.20 -12.97 -5.20
C PRO A 160 -10.05 -11.50 -4.78
N VAL A 161 -9.41 -10.67 -5.60
CA VAL A 161 -9.26 -9.22 -5.38
C VAL A 161 -10.40 -8.47 -6.05
N VAL A 162 -10.68 -8.78 -7.32
CA VAL A 162 -11.68 -8.10 -8.15
C VAL A 162 -13.09 -8.27 -7.57
N GLY A 163 -13.44 -9.47 -7.10
CA GLY A 163 -14.77 -9.76 -6.54
C GLY A 163 -15.12 -9.00 -5.25
N GLU A 164 -14.14 -8.33 -4.64
CA GLU A 164 -14.30 -7.59 -3.38
C GLU A 164 -14.20 -6.07 -3.56
N ILE A 165 -14.02 -5.57 -4.80
CA ILE A 165 -13.99 -4.13 -5.09
C ILE A 165 -15.33 -3.50 -4.67
N GLY A 166 -15.26 -2.29 -4.11
CA GLY A 166 -16.41 -1.62 -3.49
C GLY A 166 -16.64 -1.94 -2.01
N PHE A 167 -15.84 -2.82 -1.41
CA PHE A 167 -15.81 -3.06 0.03
C PHE A 167 -14.50 -2.57 0.65
N VAL A 168 -14.59 -1.73 1.68
CA VAL A 168 -13.42 -1.14 2.36
C VAL A 168 -12.47 -2.24 2.83
N GLY A 169 -11.26 -2.27 2.28
CA GLY A 169 -10.19 -3.16 2.72
C GLY A 169 -10.26 -4.59 2.17
N SER A 170 -11.45 -5.12 1.87
CA SER A 170 -11.64 -6.50 1.41
C SER A 170 -10.79 -6.91 0.20
N PRO A 171 -10.64 -6.09 -0.86
CA PRO A 171 -9.78 -6.41 -2.00
C PRO A 171 -8.33 -6.71 -1.62
N PHE A 172 -7.86 -6.12 -0.52
CA PHE A 172 -6.47 -6.24 -0.08
C PHE A 172 -6.25 -7.41 0.87
N ILE A 173 -7.31 -7.99 1.45
CA ILE A 173 -7.18 -9.09 2.42
C ILE A 173 -6.39 -10.28 1.85
N PRO A 174 -6.66 -10.79 0.63
CA PRO A 174 -5.87 -11.90 0.07
C PRO A 174 -4.38 -11.55 -0.08
N LEU A 175 -4.09 -10.34 -0.53
CA LEU A 175 -2.72 -9.84 -0.77
C LEU A 175 -1.96 -9.61 0.53
N LEU A 176 -2.62 -9.06 1.54
CA LEU A 176 -2.04 -8.87 2.88
C LEU A 176 -1.80 -10.22 3.57
N ASN A 177 -2.76 -11.14 3.50
CA ASN A 177 -2.60 -12.48 4.07
C ASN A 177 -1.44 -13.24 3.43
N ALA A 178 -1.25 -13.11 2.11
CA ALA A 178 -0.11 -13.69 1.40
C ALA A 178 1.26 -13.17 1.90
N LEU A 179 1.28 -12.03 2.60
CA LEU A 179 2.46 -11.43 3.22
C LEU A 179 2.48 -11.54 4.76
N ASN A 180 1.60 -12.35 5.36
CA ASN A 180 1.39 -12.42 6.82
C ASN A 180 1.10 -11.05 7.45
N LEU A 181 0.38 -10.19 6.71
CA LEU A 181 -0.15 -8.92 7.18
C LEU A 181 -1.66 -9.04 7.37
N GLN A 182 -2.21 -8.13 8.16
CA GLN A 182 -3.64 -8.00 8.38
C GLN A 182 -4.08 -6.60 7.99
N TRP A 183 -5.31 -6.49 7.49
CA TRP A 183 -5.94 -5.18 7.34
C TRP A 183 -6.04 -4.51 8.72
N PRO A 184 -5.71 -3.21 8.85
CA PRO A 184 -5.73 -2.58 10.15
C PRO A 184 -7.15 -2.40 10.67
N GLU A 185 -7.39 -2.91 11.87
CA GLU A 185 -8.59 -2.63 12.66
C GLU A 185 -8.41 -1.30 13.41
N ARG A 186 -9.42 -0.43 13.36
CA ARG A 186 -9.45 0.86 14.07
C ARG A 186 -9.94 0.69 15.51
#